data_AF-A0A953ZBQ8-F1
#
_entry.id   AF-A0A953ZBQ8-F1
#
_cell.length_a   1.000
_cell.length_b   1.000
_cell.length_c   1.000
_cell.angle_alpha   90.00
_cell.angle_beta   90.00
_cell.angle_gamma   90.00
#
_symmetry.space_group_name_H-M   'P 1'
#
loop_
_entity.id
_entity.type
_entity.pdbx_description
1 polymer ?
#
loop_
_entity_poly.entity_id
_entity_poly.type
_entity_poly.pdbx_seq_one_letter_code
_entity_poly.pdbx_strand_id
1 'polypeptide(L)'
;CSQDYLDAVVETFALDELLDFRAAAGRSREVSKPAELRRRLDETGTKTGIMVGDRIHDHEAAKVCGLWFIGCTYGYGPHTELASADVLIDDIRELSGLIARPAKAGDEQA
;
A
#
# COMPACT_ATOMS: atom_id res chain seq x y z
N CYS A 1 14.78 -2.97 1.70
CA CYS A 1 14.92 -1.95 2.77
C CYS A 1 15.25 -2.66 4.08
N SER A 2 16.15 -2.18 4.95
CA SER A 2 16.23 -2.73 6.32
C SER A 2 15.05 -2.23 7.16
N GLN A 3 14.71 -2.94 8.24
CA GLN A 3 13.68 -2.50 9.19
C GLN A 3 14.11 -1.18 9.86
N ASP A 4 15.37 -1.08 10.29
CA ASP A 4 15.91 0.14 10.91
C ASP A 4 15.79 1.38 10.03
N TYR A 5 15.93 1.23 8.70
CA TYR A 5 15.78 2.36 7.78
C TYR A 5 14.31 2.79 7.67
N LEU A 6 13.38 1.82 7.64
CA LEU A 6 11.95 2.12 7.64
C LEU A 6 11.55 2.84 8.93
N ASP A 7 12.00 2.31 10.08
CA ASP A 7 11.69 2.89 11.39
C ASP A 7 12.24 4.32 11.50
N ALA A 8 13.48 4.57 11.06
CA ALA A 8 14.05 5.91 11.06
C ALA A 8 13.26 6.91 10.19
N VAL A 9 12.75 6.48 9.03
CA VAL A 9 11.89 7.32 8.17
C VAL A 9 10.57 7.63 8.87
N VAL A 10 9.93 6.61 9.45
CA VAL A 10 8.64 6.78 10.15
C VAL A 10 8.78 7.75 11.33
N GLU A 11 9.83 7.58 12.14
CA GLU A 11 10.11 8.46 13.29
C GLU A 11 10.43 9.89 12.86
N THR A 12 11.25 10.06 11.81
CA THR A 12 11.65 11.40 11.32
C THR A 12 10.46 12.21 10.81
N PHE A 13 9.50 11.55 10.15
CA PHE A 13 8.33 12.21 9.57
C PHE A 13 7.07 12.09 10.45
N ALA A 14 7.19 11.54 11.67
CA ALA A 14 6.09 11.34 12.61
C ALA A 14 4.88 10.62 12.00
N LEU A 15 5.15 9.53 11.27
CA LEU A 15 4.13 8.75 10.57
C LEU A 15 3.50 7.65 11.44
N ASP A 16 3.97 7.45 12.68
CA ASP A 16 3.50 6.38 13.57
C ASP A 16 1.98 6.41 13.79
N GLU A 17 1.38 7.61 13.93
CA GLU A 17 -0.07 7.73 14.15
C GLU A 17 -0.92 7.40 12.92
N LEU A 18 -0.29 7.31 11.74
CA LEU A 18 -0.96 7.04 10.47
C LEU A 18 -0.82 5.58 10.03
N LEU A 19 -0.04 4.77 10.74
CA LEU A 19 0.35 3.41 10.34
C LEU A 19 -0.03 2.40 11.42
N ASP A 20 -0.99 1.52 11.12
CA ASP A 20 -1.31 0.40 12.00
C ASP A 20 -0.18 -0.64 12.06
N PHE A 21 0.56 -0.80 10.96
CA PHE A 21 1.65 -1.78 10.83
C PHE A 21 2.77 -1.25 9.94
N ARG A 22 4.01 -1.63 10.27
CA ARG A 22 5.21 -1.36 9.47
C ARG A 22 6.02 -2.63 9.29
N ALA A 23 6.42 -2.91 8.06
CA ALA A 23 7.25 -4.06 7.73
C ALA A 23 8.17 -3.73 6.56
N ALA A 24 9.47 -3.93 6.76
CA ALA A 24 10.45 -3.86 5.68
C ALA A 24 10.74 -5.25 5.15
N ALA A 25 10.32 -5.52 3.91
CA ALA A 25 10.83 -6.65 3.12
C ALA A 25 12.28 -6.34 2.70
N GLY A 26 13.22 -6.50 3.64
CA GLY A 26 14.65 -6.39 3.41
C GLY A 26 15.24 -7.61 2.70
N ARG A 27 16.56 -7.57 2.44
CA ARG A 27 17.35 -8.58 1.68
C ARG A 27 17.26 -10.03 2.17
N SER A 28 16.45 -10.33 3.20
CA SER A 28 16.13 -11.71 3.58
C SER A 28 15.34 -12.37 2.45
N ARG A 29 15.87 -13.49 1.94
CA ARG A 29 15.19 -14.34 0.94
C ARG A 29 14.01 -15.13 1.53
N GLU A 30 13.80 -15.08 2.85
CA GLU A 30 12.88 -16.00 3.54
C GLU A 30 11.42 -15.52 3.53
N VAL A 31 11.17 -14.21 3.37
CA VAL A 31 9.80 -13.67 3.37
C VAL A 31 9.61 -12.73 2.19
N SER A 32 8.75 -13.13 1.26
CA SER A 32 8.39 -12.32 0.10
C SER A 32 7.35 -11.26 0.47
N LYS A 33 7.36 -10.12 -0.23
CA LYS A 33 6.38 -9.03 -0.05
C LYS A 33 4.91 -9.52 -0.14
N PRO A 34 4.53 -10.42 -1.08
CA PRO A 34 3.20 -11.00 -1.10
C PRO A 34 2.88 -11.86 0.13
N ALA A 35 3.86 -12.61 0.66
CA ALA A 35 3.65 -13.45 1.84
C ALA A 35 3.41 -12.62 3.10
N GLU A 36 4.19 -11.55 3.29
CA GLU A 36 3.97 -10.63 4.42
C GLU A 36 2.62 -9.90 4.27
N LEU A 37 2.29 -9.40 3.07
CA LEU A 37 1.01 -8.75 2.83
C LEU A 37 -0.16 -9.69 3.16
N ARG A 38 -0.12 -10.93 2.67
CA ARG A 38 -1.17 -11.91 2.93
C ARG A 38 -1.31 -12.25 4.42
N ARG A 39 -0.19 -12.46 5.10
CA ARG A 39 -0.17 -12.68 6.54
C ARG A 39 -0.85 -11.53 7.29
N ARG A 40 -0.58 -10.28 6.89
CA ARG A 40 -1.21 -9.10 7.52
C ARG A 40 -2.71 -9.03 7.25
N LEU A 41 -3.14 -9.26 6.01
CA LEU A 41 -4.58 -9.31 5.68
C LEU A 41 -5.31 -10.37 6.51
N ASP A 42 -4.69 -11.53 6.71
CA ASP A 42 -5.25 -12.62 7.51
C ASP A 42 -5.28 -12.25 9.01
N GLU A 43 -4.22 -11.63 9.55
CA GLU A 43 -4.13 -11.17 10.95
C GLU A 43 -5.18 -10.09 11.27
N THR A 44 -5.46 -9.18 10.35
CA THR A 44 -6.45 -8.10 10.54
C THR A 44 -7.87 -8.52 10.15
N GLY A 45 -8.05 -9.67 9.52
CA GLY A 45 -9.33 -10.09 8.95
C GLY A 45 -9.82 -9.21 7.80
N THR A 46 -8.91 -8.47 7.16
CA THR A 46 -9.22 -7.53 6.08
C THR A 46 -9.55 -8.29 4.80
N LYS A 47 -10.80 -8.17 4.34
CA LYS A 47 -11.28 -8.84 3.12
C LYS A 47 -11.12 -8.01 1.85
N THR A 48 -11.03 -6.69 2.00
CA THR A 48 -10.93 -5.74 0.89
C THR A 48 -9.86 -4.73 1.22
N GLY A 49 -9.01 -4.41 0.25
CA GLY A 49 -7.92 -3.48 0.43
C GLY A 49 -7.42 -2.98 -0.92
N ILE A 50 -6.65 -1.90 -0.85
CA ILE A 50 -6.03 -1.27 -2.00
C ILE A 50 -4.53 -1.23 -1.70
N MET A 51 -3.74 -1.73 -2.63
CA MET A 51 -2.30 -1.60 -2.58
C MET A 51 -1.88 -0.37 -3.39
N VAL A 52 -1.09 0.49 -2.77
CA VAL A 52 -0.58 1.71 -3.39
C VAL A 52 0.95 1.63 -3.43
N GLY A 53 1.56 1.84 -4.58
CA GLY A 53 3.01 1.79 -4.71
C GLY A 53 3.52 2.14 -6.11
N ASP A 54 4.83 2.29 -6.26
CA ASP A 54 5.48 2.74 -7.50
C ASP A 54 6.28 1.64 -8.22
N ARG A 55 6.46 0.47 -7.61
CA ARG A 55 7.31 -0.61 -8.13
C ARG A 55 6.51 -1.81 -8.60
N ILE A 56 7.09 -2.56 -9.54
CA ILE A 56 6.53 -3.84 -10.01
C ILE A 56 6.25 -4.85 -8.87
N HIS A 57 7.08 -4.85 -7.82
CA HIS A 57 6.89 -5.74 -6.67
C HIS A 57 5.63 -5.42 -5.85
N ASP A 58 5.16 -4.17 -5.87
CA ASP A 58 3.89 -3.77 -5.25
C ASP A 58 2.72 -4.33 -6.05
N HIS A 59 2.76 -4.19 -7.37
CA HIS A 59 1.78 -4.77 -8.27
C HIS A 59 1.71 -6.30 -8.14
N GLU A 60 2.86 -6.98 -8.09
CA GLU A 60 2.92 -8.44 -7.89
C GLU A 60 2.28 -8.86 -6.57
N ALA A 61 2.56 -8.14 -5.47
CA ALA A 61 1.96 -8.42 -4.17
C ALA A 61 0.44 -8.19 -4.18
N ALA A 62 -0.02 -7.08 -4.75
CA ALA A 62 -1.44 -6.78 -4.91
C ALA A 62 -2.15 -7.91 -5.67
N LYS A 63 -1.60 -8.33 -6.81
CA LYS A 63 -2.17 -9.37 -7.66
C LYS A 63 -2.24 -10.74 -6.96
N VAL A 64 -1.18 -11.14 -6.25
CA VAL A 64 -1.15 -12.40 -5.49
C VAL A 64 -2.17 -12.40 -4.34
N CYS A 65 -2.39 -11.23 -3.72
CA CYS A 65 -3.36 -11.05 -2.65
C CYS A 65 -4.77 -10.71 -3.14
N GLY A 66 -4.98 -10.56 -4.46
CA GLY A 66 -6.29 -10.20 -5.03
C GLY A 66 -6.75 -8.78 -4.67
N LEU A 67 -5.81 -7.87 -4.41
CA LEU A 67 -6.09 -6.47 -4.10
C LEU A 67 -6.06 -5.60 -5.36
N TRP A 68 -6.78 -4.49 -5.30
CA TRP A 68 -6.70 -3.43 -6.31
C TRP A 68 -5.35 -2.71 -6.21
N PHE A 69 -4.71 -2.39 -7.32
CA PHE A 69 -3.40 -1.74 -7.35
C PHE A 69 -3.46 -0.33 -7.95
N ILE A 70 -3.08 0.67 -7.16
CA ILE A 70 -2.88 2.05 -7.60
C ILE A 70 -1.37 2.31 -7.74
N GLY A 71 -0.95 2.58 -8.97
CA GLY A 71 0.43 2.89 -9.33
C GLY A 71 0.76 4.37 -9.15
N CYS A 72 1.79 4.69 -8.38
CA CYS A 72 2.28 6.06 -8.24
C CYS A 72 3.38 6.37 -9.26
N THR A 73 3.16 7.35 -10.12
CA THR A 73 4.13 7.74 -11.16
C THR A 73 5.22 8.70 -10.65
N TYR A 74 5.00 9.33 -9.50
CA TYR A 74 5.95 10.23 -8.83
C TYR A 74 7.03 9.49 -8.01
N GLY A 75 7.10 8.16 -8.12
CA GLY A 75 8.04 7.31 -7.40
C GLY A 75 9.35 7.05 -8.14
N TYR A 76 10.02 5.95 -7.77
CA TYR A 76 11.30 5.50 -8.31
C TYR A 76 11.16 4.51 -9.48
N GLY A 77 9.99 3.88 -9.64
CA GLY A 77 9.73 2.95 -10.73
C GLY A 77 9.56 3.66 -12.08
N PRO A 78 10.07 3.07 -13.18
CA PRO A 78 9.81 3.60 -14.52
C PRO A 78 8.32 3.42 -14.86
N HIS A 79 7.74 4.36 -15.62
CA HIS A 79 6.33 4.28 -16.07
C HIS A 79 5.97 2.95 -16.75
N THR A 80 6.95 2.28 -17.37
CA THR A 80 6.76 0.96 -18.00
C THR A 80 6.45 -0.15 -16.99
N GLU A 81 6.93 -0.07 -15.75
CA GLU A 81 6.60 -1.03 -14.68
C GLU A 81 5.16 -0.86 -14.20
N LEU A 82 4.57 0.32 -14.38
CA LEU A 82 3.23 0.67 -13.90
C LEU A 82 2.13 0.46 -14.95
N ALA A 83 2.47 0.03 -16.17
CA ALA A 83 1.52 -0.18 -17.25
C ALA A 83 0.42 -1.22 -16.94
N SER A 84 0.62 -2.07 -15.93
CA SER A 84 -0.35 -3.06 -15.47
C SER A 84 -1.14 -2.61 -14.23
N ALA A 85 -0.96 -1.37 -13.76
CA ALA A 85 -1.75 -0.86 -12.65
C ALA A 85 -3.20 -0.64 -13.05
N ASP A 86 -4.11 -0.85 -12.11
CA ASP A 86 -5.53 -0.63 -12.36
C ASP A 86 -5.82 0.87 -12.52
N VAL A 87 -5.11 1.70 -11.75
CA VAL A 87 -5.13 3.17 -11.84
C VAL A 87 -3.72 3.71 -11.64
N LEU A 88 -3.40 4.81 -12.34
CA LEU A 88 -2.19 5.58 -12.12
C LEU A 88 -2.54 6.93 -11.49
N ILE A 89 -1.72 7.35 -10.53
CA ILE A 89 -1.79 8.69 -9.93
C ILE A 89 -0.44 9.38 -10.04
N ASP A 90 -0.50 10.68 -10.32
CA ASP A 90 0.66 11.56 -10.38
C ASP A 90 0.84 12.36 -9.08
N ASP A 91 -0.18 12.35 -8.21
CA ASP A 91 -0.15 12.97 -6.89
C ASP A 91 -0.96 12.17 -5.85
N ILE A 92 -0.44 12.05 -4.63
CA ILE A 92 -1.10 11.34 -3.53
C ILE A 92 -2.49 11.89 -3.19
N ARG A 93 -2.75 13.18 -3.45
CA ARG A 93 -4.04 13.84 -3.21
C ARG A 93 -5.16 13.24 -4.06
N GLU A 94 -4.83 12.64 -5.20
CA GLU A 94 -5.78 11.97 -6.08
C GLU A 94 -6.39 10.70 -5.44
N LEU A 95 -5.68 10.07 -4.48
CA LEU A 95 -6.20 8.91 -3.76
C LEU A 95 -7.57 9.18 -3.13
N SER A 96 -7.78 10.39 -2.61
CA SER A 96 -9.04 10.77 -1.97
C SER A 96 -10.27 10.66 -2.87
N GLY A 97 -10.10 10.80 -4.19
CA GLY A 97 -11.16 10.60 -5.18
C GLY A 97 -11.35 9.14 -5.62
N LEU A 98 -10.35 8.29 -5.39
CA LEU A 98 -10.34 6.88 -5.80
C LEU A 98 -10.81 5.96 -4.68
N ILE A 99 -10.43 6.27 -3.44
CA ILE A 99 -10.90 5.57 -2.26
C ILE A 99 -12.25 6.20 -1.88
N ALA A 100 -13.34 5.67 -2.43
CA ALA A 100 -14.66 6.07 -1.98
C ALA A 100 -14.72 5.82 -0.46
N ARG A 101 -14.90 6.89 0.32
CA ARG A 101 -15.08 6.76 1.76
C ARG A 101 -16.26 5.79 1.96
N PRO A 102 -16.11 4.66 2.66
CA PRO A 102 -17.29 3.90 3.03
C PRO A 102 -18.19 4.88 3.78
N ALA A 103 -19.41 5.06 3.27
CA ALA A 103 -20.38 5.93 3.92
C ALA A 103 -20.43 5.50 5.39
N LYS A 104 -20.27 6.45 6.32
CA LYS A 104 -20.55 6.16 7.72
C LYS A 104 -22.00 5.66 7.74
N ALA A 105 -22.22 4.44 8.22
CA ALA A 105 -23.55 4.04 8.65
C ALA A 105 -23.92 4.95 9.82
N GLY A 106 -24.58 6.08 9.52
CA GLY A 106 -24.91 7.08 10.53
C GLY A 106 -25.22 8.50 10.05
N ASP A 107 -24.89 8.89 8.81
CA ASP A 107 -25.29 10.22 8.31
C ASP A 107 -26.60 10.13 7.52
N GLU A 108 -27.64 9.62 8.17
CA GLU A 108 -29.02 9.87 7.77
C GLU A 108 -29.57 11.04 8.60
N GLN A 109 -29.70 12.19 7.90
CA GLN A 109 -30.55 13.35 8.20
C GLN A 109 -30.25 14.21 9.44
N ALA A 110 -29.83 15.45 9.16
CA ALA A 110 -30.32 16.65 9.82
C ALA A 110 -30.70 17.67 8.75
#